data_AF-A0A382GAZ6-F1
#
_entry.id   AF-A0A382GAZ6-F1
#
_cell.length_a   1.000
_cell.length_b   1.000
_cell.length_c   1.000
_cell.angle_alpha   90.00
_cell.angle_beta   90.00
_cell.angle_gamma   90.00
#
_symmetry.space_group_name_H-M   'P 1'
#
loop_
_entity.id
_entity.type
_entity.pdbx_description
1 polymer ?
#
loop_
_entity_poly.entity_id
_entity_poly.type
_entity_poly.pdbx_seq_one_letter_code
_entity_poly.pdbx_strand_id
1 'polypeptide(L)'
;MSPELIAMLSDLFRNLADICPTVIIAGNHDCNLNNLSRMDCLTPIVNNLKHPNLHYLRKTGVYKCADTSLVVWDVWDKEKDYIKAKDVEGDTKVVLYHGTVDQARTDLGFKLPSKVKIDLFKGYDLGLLGDI
;
A
#
# COMPACT_ATOMS: atom_id res chain seq x y z
N MET A 1 -0.47 -12.00 14.98
CA MET A 1 -1.13 -10.91 15.73
C MET A 1 -1.85 -11.49 16.93
N SER A 2 -1.79 -10.82 18.08
CA SER A 2 -2.60 -11.21 19.25
C SER A 2 -4.05 -10.76 19.08
N PRO A 3 -5.01 -11.32 19.84
CA PRO A 3 -6.40 -10.86 19.84
C PRO A 3 -6.55 -9.36 20.16
N GLU A 4 -5.75 -8.82 21.07
CA GLU A 4 -5.77 -7.41 21.46
C GLU A 4 -5.35 -6.50 20.30
N LEU A 5 -4.31 -6.90 19.54
CA LEU A 5 -3.88 -6.17 18.35
C LEU A 5 -4.96 -6.18 17.27
N ILE A 6 -5.66 -7.30 17.10
CA ILE A 6 -6.78 -7.41 16.15
C ILE A 6 -7.92 -6.46 16.56
N ALA A 7 -8.24 -6.39 17.86
CA ALA A 7 -9.25 -5.47 18.37
C ALA A 7 -8.86 -4.00 18.13
N MET A 8 -7.63 -3.62 18.48
CA MET A 8 -7.14 -2.25 18.27
C MET A 8 -7.12 -1.85 16.80
N LEU A 9 -6.69 -2.73 15.90
CA LEU A 9 -6.71 -2.47 14.45
C LEU A 9 -8.15 -2.36 13.92
N SER A 10 -9.06 -3.19 14.41
CA SER A 10 -10.47 -3.13 14.04
C SER A 10 -11.08 -1.78 14.40
N ASP A 11 -10.83 -1.32 15.63
CA ASP A 11 -11.31 -0.03 16.11
C ASP A 11 -10.66 1.13 15.34
N LEU A 12 -9.35 1.07 15.11
CA LEU A 12 -8.65 2.09 14.33
C LEU A 12 -9.22 2.23 12.92
N PHE A 13 -9.34 1.12 12.17
CA PHE A 13 -9.84 1.16 10.80
C PHE A 13 -11.29 1.62 10.72
N ARG A 14 -12.13 1.18 11.67
CA ARG A 14 -13.51 1.65 11.74
C ARG A 14 -13.58 3.16 12.01
N ASN A 15 -12.88 3.63 13.04
CA ASN A 15 -12.92 5.03 13.45
C ASN A 15 -12.40 5.97 12.34
N LEU A 16 -11.37 5.57 11.59
CA LEU A 16 -10.90 6.31 10.42
C LEU A 16 -11.94 6.31 9.29
N ALA A 17 -12.52 5.14 8.99
CA ALA A 17 -13.49 5.00 7.91
C ALA A 17 -14.85 5.67 8.22
N ASP A 18 -15.20 5.85 9.49
CA ASP A 18 -16.34 6.63 9.97
C ASP A 18 -16.15 8.14 9.68
N ILE A 19 -14.90 8.62 9.58
CA ILE A 19 -14.58 10.04 9.29
C ILE A 19 -14.49 10.28 7.77
N CYS A 20 -13.76 9.44 7.03
CA CYS A 20 -13.57 9.59 5.59
C CYS A 20 -13.21 8.27 4.89
N PRO A 21 -13.32 8.19 3.54
CA PRO A 21 -12.81 7.05 2.78
C PRO A 21 -11.36 6.74 3.16
N THR A 22 -11.16 5.54 3.70
CA THR A 22 -9.88 5.06 4.20
C THR A 22 -9.38 3.97 3.29
N VAL A 23 -8.25 4.23 2.63
CA VAL A 23 -7.58 3.28 1.74
C VAL A 23 -6.42 2.63 2.50
N ILE A 24 -6.34 1.30 2.46
CA ILE A 24 -5.21 0.54 2.98
C ILE A 24 -4.63 -0.36 1.89
N ILE A 25 -3.31 -0.56 1.95
CA ILE A 25 -2.57 -1.54 1.17
C ILE A 25 -1.83 -2.48 2.13
N ALA A 26 -1.47 -3.67 1.67
CA ALA A 26 -0.74 -4.64 2.50
C ALA A 26 0.75 -4.28 2.57
N GLY A 27 1.35 -4.44 3.74
CA GLY A 27 2.80 -4.46 3.89
C GLY A 27 3.40 -5.87 3.80
N ASN A 28 4.73 -5.92 3.73
CA ASN A 28 5.50 -7.16 3.72
C ASN A 28 5.26 -8.01 4.99
N HIS A 29 5.07 -7.36 6.14
CA HIS A 29 4.80 -8.00 7.44
C HIS A 29 3.36 -8.46 7.64
N ASP A 30 2.43 -7.97 6.82
CA ASP A 30 1.04 -8.42 6.84
C ASP A 30 0.85 -9.76 6.13
N CYS A 31 1.85 -10.14 5.32
CA CYS A 31 1.75 -11.17 4.31
C CYS A 31 2.79 -12.27 4.53
N ASN A 32 2.52 -13.46 3.98
CA ASN A 32 3.56 -14.46 3.78
C ASN A 32 4.01 -14.42 2.32
N LEU A 33 5.04 -13.62 2.02
CA LEU A 33 5.54 -13.44 0.65
C LEU A 33 6.12 -14.72 0.03
N ASN A 34 6.43 -15.74 0.84
CA ASN A 34 6.89 -17.05 0.36
C ASN A 34 5.74 -18.01 0.03
N ASN A 35 4.49 -17.66 0.38
CA ASN A 35 3.31 -18.47 0.08
C ASN A 35 2.14 -17.56 -0.33
N LEU A 36 2.05 -17.28 -1.62
CA LEU A 36 1.01 -16.43 -2.22
C LEU A 36 -0.42 -16.95 -2.02
N SER A 37 -0.59 -18.24 -1.73
CA SER A 37 -1.91 -18.82 -1.42
C SER A 37 -2.36 -18.58 0.02
N ARG A 38 -1.44 -18.15 0.90
CA ARG A 38 -1.74 -17.89 2.31
C ARG A 38 -2.39 -16.52 2.44
N MET A 39 -3.52 -16.49 3.13
CA MET A 39 -4.24 -15.26 3.46
C MET A 39 -3.35 -14.31 4.27
N ASP A 40 -3.36 -13.03 3.90
CA ASP A 40 -2.77 -11.95 4.70
C ASP A 40 -3.59 -11.70 5.98
N CYS A 41 -2.97 -11.03 6.92
CA CYS A 41 -3.53 -10.86 8.25
C CYS A 41 -4.60 -9.74 8.33
N LEU A 42 -4.67 -8.85 7.33
CA LEU A 42 -5.62 -7.73 7.26
C LEU A 42 -6.96 -8.16 6.67
N THR A 43 -6.96 -9.07 5.70
CA THR A 43 -8.14 -9.62 5.02
C THR A 43 -9.26 -10.03 5.99
N PRO A 44 -9.02 -10.85 7.04
CA PRO A 44 -10.09 -11.23 7.96
C PRO A 44 -10.65 -10.03 8.75
N ILE A 45 -9.81 -9.04 9.09
CA ILE A 45 -10.23 -7.83 9.82
C ILE A 45 -11.15 -6.98 8.93
N VAL A 46 -10.71 -6.67 7.71
CA VAL A 46 -11.48 -5.87 6.74
C VAL A 46 -12.79 -6.56 6.39
N ASN A 47 -12.75 -7.86 6.13
CA ASN A 47 -13.94 -8.66 5.79
C ASN A 47 -14.92 -8.78 6.96
N ASN A 48 -14.46 -8.66 8.20
CA ASN A 48 -15.33 -8.66 9.37
C ASN A 48 -15.96 -7.28 9.60
N LEU A 49 -15.17 -6.21 9.44
CA LEU A 49 -15.66 -4.83 9.56
C LEU A 49 -16.72 -4.50 8.51
N LYS A 50 -16.50 -4.94 7.25
CA LYS A 50 -17.38 -4.66 6.09
C LYS A 50 -17.81 -3.19 5.99
N HIS A 51 -16.91 -2.28 6.38
CA HIS A 51 -17.21 -0.86 6.40
C HIS A 51 -17.19 -0.30 4.97
N PRO A 52 -18.24 0.40 4.51
CA PRO A 52 -18.36 0.82 3.11
C PRO A 52 -17.26 1.81 2.67
N ASN A 53 -16.72 2.58 3.62
CA ASN A 53 -15.63 3.53 3.39
C ASN A 53 -14.23 2.95 3.65
N LEU A 54 -14.11 1.66 3.98
CA LEU A 54 -12.81 1.01 4.17
C LEU A 54 -12.45 0.22 2.92
N HIS A 55 -11.44 0.69 2.19
CA HIS A 55 -11.03 0.13 0.90
C HIS A 55 -9.67 -0.54 1.03
N TYR A 56 -9.65 -1.87 0.97
CA TYR A 56 -8.41 -2.64 0.97
C TYR A 56 -7.99 -2.99 -0.46
N LEU A 57 -6.94 -2.32 -0.96
CA LEU A 57 -6.44 -2.50 -2.31
C LEU A 57 -5.28 -3.51 -2.30
N ARG A 58 -5.52 -4.69 -2.89
CA ARG A 58 -4.65 -5.88 -2.78
C ARG A 58 -3.98 -6.31 -4.09
N LYS A 59 -4.09 -5.49 -5.12
CA LYS A 59 -3.57 -5.82 -6.45
C LYS A 59 -2.94 -4.59 -7.04
N THR A 60 -1.81 -4.78 -7.74
CA THR A 60 -1.25 -3.72 -8.57
C THR A 60 -2.31 -3.28 -9.58
N GLY A 61 -2.52 -1.98 -9.68
CA GLY A 61 -3.61 -1.44 -10.48
C GLY A 61 -3.82 0.04 -10.25
N VAL A 62 -4.65 0.63 -11.13
CA VAL A 62 -5.12 2.00 -11.01
C VAL A 62 -6.52 1.98 -10.42
N TYR A 63 -6.70 2.65 -9.30
CA TYR A 63 -7.96 2.79 -8.58
C TYR A 63 -8.36 4.26 -8.58
N LYS A 64 -9.57 4.56 -9.07
CA LYS A 64 -10.07 5.93 -9.08
C LYS A 64 -10.73 6.28 -7.76
N CYS A 65 -10.28 7.38 -7.17
CA CYS A 65 -10.92 8.02 -6.02
C CYS A 65 -11.18 9.48 -6.40
N ALA A 66 -12.43 9.80 -6.70
CA ALA A 66 -12.83 11.10 -7.26
C ALA A 66 -11.98 11.48 -8.50
N ASP A 67 -11.29 12.61 -8.44
CA ASP A 67 -10.40 13.15 -9.47
C ASP A 67 -8.97 12.56 -9.46
N THR A 68 -8.66 11.71 -8.47
CA THR A 68 -7.33 11.15 -8.25
C THR A 68 -7.22 9.70 -8.71
N SER A 69 -6.16 9.39 -9.45
CA SER A 69 -5.70 8.03 -9.76
C SER A 69 -4.76 7.54 -8.66
N LEU A 70 -5.23 6.62 -7.82
CA LEU A 70 -4.39 5.87 -6.90
C LEU A 70 -3.78 4.68 -7.62
N VAL A 71 -2.46 4.66 -7.75
CA VAL A 71 -1.73 3.58 -8.40
C VAL A 71 -1.06 2.73 -7.33
N VAL A 72 -1.55 1.52 -7.15
CA VAL A 72 -1.00 0.60 -6.15
C VAL A 72 0.10 -0.22 -6.80
N TRP A 73 1.25 -0.27 -6.15
CA TRP A 73 2.29 -1.27 -6.39
C TRP A 73 2.24 -2.27 -5.24
N ASP A 74 1.63 -3.41 -5.53
CA ASP A 74 1.32 -4.41 -4.54
C ASP A 74 2.59 -5.16 -4.10
N VAL A 75 2.68 -5.49 -2.80
CA VAL A 75 3.90 -6.02 -2.18
C VAL A 75 4.29 -7.41 -2.70
N TRP A 76 3.37 -8.13 -3.34
CA TRP A 76 3.65 -9.43 -3.95
C TRP A 76 4.19 -9.34 -5.38
N ASP A 77 4.02 -8.19 -6.03
CA ASP A 77 4.45 -7.97 -7.41
C ASP A 77 5.92 -7.56 -7.51
N LYS A 78 6.46 -7.61 -8.73
CA LYS A 78 7.84 -7.21 -9.01
C LYS A 78 7.85 -5.86 -9.71
N GLU A 79 8.98 -5.17 -9.63
CA GLU A 79 9.21 -3.86 -10.27
C GLU A 79 8.79 -3.79 -11.74
N LYS A 80 8.97 -4.88 -12.50
CA LYS A 80 8.58 -4.98 -13.91
C LYS A 80 7.07 -4.90 -14.15
N ASP A 81 6.27 -5.24 -13.14
CA ASP A 81 4.81 -5.30 -13.19
C ASP A 81 4.19 -3.96 -12.71
N TYR A 82 5.01 -3.06 -12.17
CA TYR A 82 4.59 -1.76 -11.69
C TYR A 82 4.21 -0.81 -12.83
N ILE A 83 3.04 -0.22 -12.68
CA ILE A 83 2.48 0.73 -13.63
C ILE A 83 3.27 2.05 -13.51
N LYS A 84 3.62 2.66 -14.64
CA LYS A 84 4.31 3.96 -14.68
C LYS A 84 3.30 5.08 -14.88
N ALA A 85 3.59 6.26 -14.34
CA ALA A 85 2.67 7.39 -14.39
C ALA A 85 2.25 7.81 -15.81
N LYS A 86 3.14 7.63 -16.80
CA LYS A 86 2.86 7.91 -18.22
C LYS A 86 1.78 7.00 -18.82
N ASP A 87 1.57 5.81 -18.23
CA ASP A 87 0.62 4.79 -18.69
C ASP A 87 -0.71 4.89 -17.91
N VAL A 88 -0.89 5.94 -17.10
CA VAL A 88 -2.04 6.18 -16.24
C VAL A 88 -2.78 7.44 -16.70
N GLU A 89 -4.09 7.33 -16.88
CA GLU A 89 -4.97 8.46 -17.24
C GLU A 89 -5.39 9.29 -16.01
N GLY A 90 -5.63 10.58 -16.25
CA GLY A 90 -6.05 11.56 -15.23
C GLY A 90 -4.95 12.56 -14.87
N ASP A 91 -5.37 13.66 -14.27
CA ASP A 91 -4.48 14.80 -13.99
C ASP A 91 -3.70 14.62 -12.68
N THR A 92 -4.32 14.00 -11.66
CA THR A 92 -3.67 13.72 -10.37
C THR A 92 -3.40 12.23 -10.21
N LYS A 93 -2.12 11.87 -10.05
CA LYS A 93 -1.62 10.49 -9.98
C LYS A 93 -0.80 10.31 -8.71
N VAL A 94 -1.31 9.49 -7.80
CA VAL A 94 -0.65 9.19 -6.52
C VAL A 94 -0.28 7.71 -6.51
N VAL A 95 0.99 7.39 -6.25
CA VAL A 95 1.45 6.01 -6.14
C VAL A 95 1.52 5.57 -4.68
N LEU A 96 1.02 4.37 -4.39
CA LEU A 96 1.06 3.73 -3.08
C LEU A 96 2.01 2.53 -3.15
N TYR A 97 3.02 2.49 -2.28
CA TYR A 97 4.01 1.41 -2.27
C TYR A 97 4.50 1.12 -0.84
N HIS A 98 4.53 -0.15 -0.46
CA HIS A 98 5.07 -0.58 0.83
C HIS A 98 6.29 -1.47 0.61
N GLY A 99 7.47 -0.88 0.73
CA GLY A 99 8.74 -1.54 0.52
C GLY A 99 9.89 -0.53 0.47
N THR A 100 11.12 -1.00 0.59
CA THR A 100 12.29 -0.13 0.53
C THR A 100 12.42 0.55 -0.83
N VAL A 101 12.88 1.81 -0.83
CA VAL A 101 13.19 2.59 -2.05
C VAL A 101 14.68 2.93 -2.03
N ASP A 102 15.32 2.87 -3.20
CA ASP A 102 16.75 3.18 -3.34
C ASP A 102 17.03 4.61 -2.85
N GLN A 103 18.19 4.79 -2.23
CA GLN A 103 18.63 6.01 -1.52
C GLN A 103 17.94 6.31 -0.18
N ALA A 104 17.01 5.47 0.30
CA ALA A 104 16.57 5.53 1.69
C ALA A 104 17.77 5.32 2.63
N ARG A 105 17.88 6.18 3.65
CA ARG A 105 18.93 6.12 4.67
C ARG A 105 18.29 6.00 6.04
N THR A 106 18.82 5.09 6.85
CA THR A 106 18.48 5.05 8.27
C THR A 106 19.07 6.24 9.00
N ASP A 107 18.61 6.51 10.23
CA ASP A 107 19.14 7.58 11.08
C ASP A 107 20.66 7.44 11.37
N LEU A 108 21.18 6.22 11.24
CA LEU A 108 22.60 5.90 11.36
C LEU A 108 23.39 6.06 10.04
N GLY A 109 22.73 6.52 8.97
CA GLY A 109 23.33 6.82 7.67
C GLY A 109 23.51 5.62 6.74
N PHE A 110 23.04 4.43 7.11
CA PHE A 110 23.12 3.23 6.27
C PHE A 110 22.16 3.34 5.09
N LYS A 111 22.66 3.12 3.87
CA LYS A 111 21.82 3.01 2.68
C LYS A 111 21.11 1.67 2.67
N LEU A 112 19.79 1.70 2.52
CA LEU A 112 19.01 0.49 2.35
C LEU A 112 19.12 0.00 0.90
N PRO A 113 19.58 -1.24 0.65
CA PRO A 113 19.56 -1.79 -0.69
C PRO A 113 18.11 -1.98 -1.13
N SER A 114 17.75 -1.41 -2.28
CA SER A 114 16.43 -1.59 -2.88
C SER A 114 16.54 -1.92 -4.36
N LYS A 115 15.58 -2.72 -4.83
CA LYS A 115 15.36 -2.96 -6.26
C LYS A 115 14.56 -1.81 -6.90
N VAL A 116 13.69 -1.18 -6.11
CA VAL A 116 12.83 -0.08 -6.56
C VAL A 116 13.62 1.21 -6.51
N LYS A 117 13.90 1.76 -7.70
CA LYS A 117 14.62 3.03 -7.85
C LYS A 117 13.67 4.22 -7.82
N ILE A 118 14.16 5.35 -7.32
CA ILE A 118 13.39 6.61 -7.28
C ILE A 118 12.87 7.04 -8.66
N ASP A 119 13.58 6.70 -9.74
CA ASP A 119 13.17 7.00 -11.12
C ASP A 119 11.84 6.37 -11.53
N LEU A 120 11.43 5.26 -10.91
CA LEU A 120 10.13 4.63 -11.18
C LEU A 120 8.96 5.52 -10.75
N PHE A 121 9.19 6.40 -9.77
CA PHE A 121 8.20 7.34 -9.26
C PHE A 121 8.06 8.58 -10.16
N LYS A 122 8.91 8.72 -11.19
CA LYS A 122 8.89 9.90 -12.06
C LYS A 122 7.56 10.03 -12.81
N GLY A 123 6.95 11.21 -12.67
CA GLY A 123 5.69 11.57 -13.31
C GLY A 123 4.45 11.35 -12.45
N TYR A 124 4.58 10.74 -11.27
CA TYR A 124 3.56 10.81 -10.23
C TYR A 124 3.63 12.15 -9.50
N ASP A 125 2.49 12.64 -9.02
CA ASP A 125 2.39 13.88 -8.25
C ASP A 125 2.76 13.67 -6.78
N LEU A 126 2.54 12.47 -6.26
CA LEU A 126 2.84 12.09 -4.88
C LEU A 126 3.13 10.58 -4.78
N GLY A 127 4.11 10.21 -3.95
CA GLY A 127 4.35 8.84 -3.52
C GLY A 127 4.06 8.67 -2.03
N LEU A 128 3.15 7.77 -1.68
CA LEU A 128 2.86 7.38 -0.29
C LEU A 128 3.56 6.04 -0.02
N LEU A 129 4.58 6.11 0.84
CA LEU A 129 5.51 5.01 1.09
C LEU A 129 5.33 4.40 2.49
N GLY A 130 5.68 3.13 2.64
CA GLY A 130 5.90 2.44 3.91
C GLY A 130 7.10 1.49 3.82
N ASP A 131 7.53 0.92 4.95
CA ASP A 131 8.73 0.03 5.06
C ASP A 131 10.07 0.75 4.81
N ILE A 132 10.35 1.77 5.65
CA ILE A 132 11.58 2.60 5.61
C ILE A 132 12.35 2.49 6.93
#